data_AF-A0AAU5ZFC1-F1
#
_entry.id   AF-A0AAU5ZFC1-F1
#
_cell.length_a   1.000
_cell.length_b   1.000
_cell.length_c   1.000
_cell.angle_alpha   90.00
_cell.angle_beta   90.00
_cell.angle_gamma   90.00
#
_symmetry.space_group_name_H-M   'P 1'
#
loop_
_entity.id
_entity.type
_entity.pdbx_description
1 polymer ?
#
loop_
_entity_poly.entity_id
_entity_poly.type
_entity_poly.pdbx_seq_one_letter_code
_entity_poly.pdbx_strand_id
1 'polypeptide(L)' 'MTTRPLGPRFPHGLFAVHDGENTPGDGDREGTNFKLVRLEKLPRS' A
#
# COMPACT_ATOMS: atom_id res chain seq x y z
N MET A 1 9.42 1.67 1.57
CA MET A 1 9.25 2.47 0.33
C MET A 1 10.39 2.13 -0.62
N THR A 2 10.13 2.03 -1.93
CA THR A 2 11.16 1.90 -2.97
C THR A 2 10.87 2.84 -4.13
N THR A 3 11.93 3.38 -4.73
CA THR A 3 11.90 4.21 -5.95
C THR A 3 12.29 3.45 -7.20
N ARG A 4 12.65 2.15 -7.07
CA ARG A 4 12.95 1.30 -8.22
C ARG A 4 11.66 0.84 -8.90
N PRO A 5 11.60 0.78 -10.24
CA PRO A 5 10.46 0.21 -10.96
C PRO A 5 10.19 -1.24 -10.54
N LEU A 6 8.93 -1.57 -10.28
CA LEU A 6 8.45 -2.92 -9.96
C LEU A 6 7.44 -3.40 -11.01
N GLY A 7 7.86 -3.33 -12.28
CA GLY A 7 7.04 -3.73 -13.43
C GLY A 7 5.94 -2.72 -13.80
N PRO A 8 5.07 -3.08 -14.76
CA PRO A 8 4.11 -2.14 -15.36
C PRO A 8 3.10 -1.55 -14.37
N ARG A 9 2.81 -2.25 -13.27
CA ARG A 9 1.87 -1.79 -12.24
C ARG A 9 2.47 -0.74 -11.30
N PHE A 10 3.80 -0.72 -11.16
CA PHE A 10 4.53 0.18 -10.27
C PHE A 10 5.78 0.72 -10.98
N PRO A 11 5.60 1.47 -12.09
CA PRO A 11 6.72 1.88 -12.94
C PRO A 11 7.68 2.86 -12.26
N HIS A 12 7.23 3.58 -11.23
CA HIS A 12 8.04 4.55 -10.47
C HIS A 12 8.33 4.11 -9.03
N GLY A 13 8.06 2.83 -8.73
CA GLY A 13 8.21 2.28 -7.39
C GLY A 13 6.93 2.27 -6.58
N LEU A 14 7.09 1.96 -5.29
CA LEU A 14 6.02 1.53 -4.40
C LEU A 14 6.18 2.15 -3.02
N PHE A 15 5.09 2.72 -2.53
CA PHE A 15 4.90 3.07 -1.13
C PHE A 15 3.93 2.05 -0.50
N ALA A 16 4.42 1.29 0.47
CA ALA A 16 3.63 0.31 1.21
C ALA A 16 3.43 0.81 2.63
N VAL A 17 2.18 0.81 3.09
CA VAL A 17 1.79 1.25 4.43
C VAL A 17 1.11 0.10 5.15
N HIS A 18 1.52 -0.14 6.39
CA HIS A 18 0.84 -1.10 7.27
C HIS A 18 -0.55 -0.56 7.60
N ASP A 19 -1.57 -1.35 7.31
CA ASP A 19 -2.95 -1.07 7.70
C ASP A 19 -3.26 -1.84 8.98
N GLY A 20 -3.03 -1.17 10.11
CA GLY A 20 -3.23 -1.74 11.44
C GLY A 20 -4.66 -1.66 11.95
N GLU A 21 -5.52 -0.88 11.30
CA GLU A 21 -6.89 -0.57 11.74
C GLU A 21 -7.90 -1.05 10.70
N ASN A 22 -7.96 -2.38 10.49
CA ASN A 22 -9.17 -2.97 9.92
C ASN A 22 -10.26 -2.87 11.01
N THR A 23 -11.00 -1.75 11.07
CA THR A 23 -12.18 -1.62 11.93
C THR A 23 -13.12 -2.80 11.62
N PRO A 24 -13.46 -3.65 12.61
CA PRO A 24 -14.06 -4.95 12.34
C PRO A 24 -15.50 -4.78 11.84
N GLY A 25 -15.75 -5.17 10.59
CA GLY A 25 -17.07 -5.69 10.21
C GLY A 25 -17.15 -7.13 10.72
N ASP A 26 -18.20 -7.46 11.46
CA ASP A 26 -18.39 -8.76 12.11
C ASP A 26 -18.13 -9.96 11.17
N GLY A 27 -17.30 -10.90 11.66
CA GLY A 27 -17.52 -12.32 11.39
C GLY A 27 -16.84 -13.00 10.20
N ASP A 28 -15.58 -12.67 9.88
CA ASP A 28 -14.58 -13.57 9.25
C ASP A 28 -13.28 -12.77 9.03
N ARG A 29 -12.20 -13.00 9.79
CA ARG A 29 -11.04 -12.07 9.76
C ARG A 29 -9.97 -12.46 8.75
N GLU A 30 -9.77 -11.63 7.72
CA GLU A 30 -8.45 -11.35 7.16
C GLU A 30 -7.62 -10.58 8.21
N GLY A 31 -6.41 -11.05 8.53
CA GLY A 31 -5.48 -10.37 9.46
C GLY A 31 -5.02 -8.99 8.96
N THR A 32 -4.22 -8.28 9.76
CA THR A 32 -3.59 -7.00 9.37
C THR A 32 -2.92 -7.10 7.99
N ASN A 33 -3.10 -6.09 7.14
CA ASN A 33 -2.60 -6.12 5.77
C ASN A 33 -1.80 -4.84 5.42
N PHE A 34 -1.36 -4.74 4.17
CA PHE A 34 -0.64 -3.57 3.66
C PHE A 34 -1.40 -2.97 2.49
N LYS A 35 -1.49 -1.64 2.46
CA LYS A 35 -1.95 -0.93 1.26
C LYS A 35 -0.75 -0.59 0.39
N LEU A 36 -0.88 -0.88 -0.91
CA LEU A 36 0.13 -0.60 -1.92
C LEU A 36 -0.26 0.64 -2.72
N VAL A 37 0.52 1.71 -2.59
CA VAL A 37 0.31 2.98 -3.27
C VAL A 37 1.43 3.18 -4.28
N ARG A 38 1.07 3.54 -5.52
CA ARG A 38 2.05 3.89 -6.53
C ARG A 38 2.75 5.19 -6.13
N LEU A 39 4.08 5.22 -6.22
CA LEU A 39 4.85 6.33 -5.67
C LEU A 39 4.51 7.68 -6.34
N GLU A 40 4.16 7.68 -7.63
CA GLU A 40 3.79 8.89 -8.37
C GLU A 40 2.48 9.55 -7.91
N LYS A 41 1.69 8.88 -7.06
CA LYS A 41 0.45 9.44 -6.50
C LYS A 41 0.65 10.21 -5.19
N LEU A 42 1.84 10.16 -4.59
CA LEU A 42 2.10 10.86 -3.34
C LEU A 42 2.24 12.38 -3.58
N PRO A 43 1.76 13.22 -2.65
CA PRO A 43 2.04 14.65 -2.67
C PRO A 43 3.55 14.89 -2.65
N ARG A 44 4.03 15.86 -3.43
CA ARG A 44 5.40 16.36 -3.33
C ARG A 44 5.45 17.44 -2.24
N SER A 45 6.49 17.40 -1.41
CA SER A 45 6.79 18.43 -0.40
C SER A 45 7.30 19.71 -1.04
#